data_AF-A7HD94-F1
#
_entry.id   AF-A7HD94-F1
#
_cell.length_a   1.000
_cell.length_b   1.000
_cell.length_c   1.000
_cell.angle_alpha   90.00
_cell.angle_beta   90.00
_cell.angle_gamma   90.00
#
_symmetry.space_group_name_H-M   'P 1'
#
loop_
_entity.id
_entity.type
_entity.pdbx_description
1 polymer ?
#
loop_
_entity_poly.entity_id
_entity_poly.type
_entity_poly.pdbx_seq_one_letter_code
_entity_poly.pdbx_strand_id
1 'polypeptide(L)'
;MTMRMAAAALVLVGVLGACGGDDGGGGGPAGLRGTVLGQPFEPSDGAALRLTEEACLFETELSDVEANASALLVGFGTFGGLCDVARQTQACGGKANATTVSVLVLRANVLGGAAGAVEPGTYPISRETPVPDAQGRLTFATALVSRTDATCADTSGAVEPTGGSITIDRLSERVTGNASVTFTDGGSVSGPFDVPFCAFSTDVCTGLGAGCGAANEICVP
;
A
#
# COMPACT_ATOMS: atom_id res chain seq x y z
N MET A 1 2.16 16.32 -36.03
CA MET A 1 1.26 15.14 -36.05
C MET A 1 0.40 15.21 -34.80
N THR A 2 -0.86 15.53 -35.02
CA THR A 2 -1.91 15.71 -34.02
C THR A 2 -2.43 14.33 -33.60
N MET A 3 -2.25 13.94 -32.35
CA MET A 3 -2.93 12.77 -31.78
C MET A 3 -4.15 13.21 -30.99
N ARG A 4 -5.25 12.53 -31.28
CA ARG A 4 -6.63 12.89 -30.94
C ARG A 4 -6.96 12.52 -29.49
N MET A 5 -7.64 13.43 -28.82
CA MET A 5 -8.45 13.17 -27.62
C MET A 5 -9.46 12.05 -27.92
N ALA A 6 -9.52 11.05 -27.04
CA ALA A 6 -10.68 10.18 -26.91
C ALA A 6 -11.41 10.57 -25.63
N ALA A 7 -12.54 11.25 -25.80
CA ALA A 7 -13.50 11.49 -24.75
C ALA A 7 -14.26 10.19 -24.47
N ALA A 8 -14.23 9.72 -23.22
CA ALA A 8 -15.14 8.70 -22.73
C ALA A 8 -16.04 9.34 -21.67
N ALA A 9 -17.27 9.66 -22.08
CA ALA A 9 -18.34 9.99 -21.16
C ALA A 9 -18.81 8.69 -20.48
N LEU A 10 -18.81 8.65 -19.14
CA LEU A 10 -19.46 7.58 -18.39
C LEU A 10 -20.39 8.16 -17.31
N VAL A 11 -21.67 8.07 -17.64
CA VAL A 11 -22.90 7.95 -16.84
C VAL A 11 -22.73 7.95 -15.30
N LEU A 12 -23.29 9.00 -14.67
CA LEU A 12 -23.73 8.96 -13.28
C LEU A 12 -24.82 7.89 -13.09
N VAL A 13 -24.54 6.87 -12.28
CA VAL A 13 -25.59 6.09 -11.61
C VAL A 13 -25.33 6.17 -10.11
N GLY A 14 -26.19 6.94 -9.43
CA GLY A 14 -26.21 7.02 -7.98
C GLY A 14 -26.67 5.70 -7.36
N VAL A 15 -25.86 5.18 -6.45
CA VAL A 15 -26.33 4.26 -5.41
C VAL A 15 -25.77 4.82 -4.10
N LEU A 16 -26.63 5.50 -3.34
CA LEU A 16 -26.41 5.77 -1.93
C LEU A 16 -26.45 4.43 -1.19
N GLY A 17 -25.30 3.74 -1.16
CA GLY A 17 -25.06 2.60 -0.30
C GLY A 17 -24.55 3.12 1.04
N ALA A 18 -25.38 3.01 2.07
CA ALA A 18 -25.05 3.36 3.43
C ALA A 18 -23.75 2.69 3.88
N CYS A 19 -22.80 3.48 4.36
CA CYS A 19 -21.61 3.02 5.06
C CYS A 19 -22.05 2.38 6.39
N GLY A 20 -22.36 1.08 6.35
CA GLY A 20 -22.57 0.27 7.56
C GLY A 20 -21.27 0.19 8.34
N GLY A 21 -21.31 0.66 9.59
CA GLY A 21 -20.22 0.54 10.53
C GLY A 21 -20.25 -0.82 11.22
N ASP A 22 -19.08 -1.42 11.34
CA ASP A 22 -18.82 -2.47 12.32
C ASP A 22 -17.59 -2.04 13.13
N ASP A 23 -17.84 -1.68 14.39
CA ASP A 23 -16.85 -1.33 15.39
C ASP A 23 -16.25 -2.62 15.98
N GLY A 24 -15.18 -3.12 15.38
CA GLY A 24 -14.40 -4.26 15.87
C GLY A 24 -13.02 -3.84 16.34
N GLY A 25 -12.93 -3.24 17.53
CA GLY A 25 -11.67 -2.73 18.10
C GLY A 25 -10.65 -3.82 18.47
N GLY A 26 -9.38 -3.41 18.54
CA GLY A 26 -8.38 -4.14 19.32
C GLY A 26 -6.93 -4.01 18.84
N GLY A 27 -6.37 -2.81 18.91
CA GLY A 27 -4.94 -2.54 18.73
C GLY A 27 -4.67 -1.75 17.46
N GLY A 28 -4.68 -0.43 17.61
CA GLY A 28 -4.39 0.52 16.56
C GLY A 28 -2.96 1.06 16.65
N PRO A 29 -2.56 1.90 15.69
CA PRO A 29 -1.23 2.48 15.57
C PRO A 29 -0.98 3.59 16.61
N ALA A 30 -1.16 3.31 17.90
CA ALA A 30 -1.31 4.29 18.98
C ALA A 30 -0.17 5.32 19.15
N GLY A 31 0.96 5.16 18.45
CA GLY A 31 2.04 6.17 18.42
C GLY A 31 2.39 6.70 17.03
N LEU A 32 1.85 6.16 15.93
CA LEU A 32 2.12 6.64 14.59
C LEU A 32 1.35 7.94 14.33
N ARG A 33 2.04 9.02 13.98
CA ARG A 33 1.42 10.32 13.68
C ARG A 33 2.22 11.07 12.64
N GLY A 34 1.64 12.12 12.09
CA GLY A 34 2.39 13.06 11.28
C GLY A 34 1.52 14.01 10.49
N THR A 35 2.00 14.38 9.30
CA THR A 35 1.31 15.22 8.33
C THR A 35 1.41 14.60 6.95
N VAL A 36 0.28 14.55 6.24
CA VAL A 36 0.16 14.00 4.89
C VAL A 36 -0.78 14.92 4.11
N LEU A 37 -0.42 15.31 2.89
CA LEU A 37 -1.21 16.22 2.05
C LEU A 37 -1.50 17.56 2.74
N GLY A 38 -0.51 18.06 3.50
CA GLY A 38 -0.62 19.27 4.30
C GLY A 38 -1.64 19.22 5.44
N GLN A 39 -2.17 18.04 5.79
CA GLN A 39 -3.13 17.83 6.87
C GLN A 39 -2.53 16.97 7.99
N PRO A 40 -2.93 17.16 9.26
CA PRO A 40 -2.59 16.24 10.33
C PRO A 40 -3.06 14.83 10.00
N PHE A 41 -2.17 13.85 10.18
CA PHE A 41 -2.45 12.43 10.01
C PHE A 41 -2.33 11.74 11.37
N GLU A 42 -3.48 11.35 11.91
CA GLU A 42 -3.60 10.54 13.12
C GLU A 42 -4.46 9.33 12.77
N PRO A 43 -3.85 8.17 12.46
CA PRO A 43 -4.58 7.00 12.05
C PRO A 43 -5.44 6.47 13.20
N SER A 44 -6.72 6.20 12.90
CA SER A 44 -7.67 5.61 13.83
C SER A 44 -7.68 4.08 13.75
N ASP A 45 -7.15 3.52 12.66
CA ASP A 45 -7.00 2.08 12.44
C ASP A 45 -5.68 1.75 11.73
N GLY A 46 -5.28 0.49 11.81
CA GLY A 46 -4.17 -0.04 11.05
C GLY A 46 -4.27 -1.55 10.90
N ALA A 47 -3.75 -2.07 9.80
CA ALA A 47 -3.80 -3.49 9.50
C ALA A 47 -2.59 -3.93 8.69
N ALA A 48 -2.27 -5.22 8.77
CA ALA A 48 -1.29 -5.85 7.91
C ALA A 48 -1.93 -6.89 6.99
N LEU A 49 -1.54 -6.88 5.71
CA LEU A 49 -1.96 -7.89 4.75
C LEU A 49 -0.73 -8.68 4.29
N ARG A 50 -0.84 -10.01 4.38
CA ARG A 50 0.17 -10.91 3.83
C ARG A 50 -0.16 -11.19 2.37
N LEU A 51 0.79 -10.88 1.50
CA LEU A 51 0.74 -11.18 0.08
C LEU A 51 1.59 -12.43 -0.17
N THR A 52 0.92 -13.53 -0.52
CA THR A 52 1.55 -14.84 -0.68
C THR A 52 2.42 -14.88 -1.93
N GLU A 53 3.39 -15.80 -1.92
CA GLU A 53 4.33 -15.93 -3.02
C GLU A 53 3.64 -16.36 -4.32
N GLU A 54 3.92 -15.66 -5.41
CA GLU A 54 3.42 -15.96 -6.76
C GLU A 54 4.41 -15.43 -7.80
N ALA A 55 4.43 -16.06 -8.99
CA ALA A 55 5.22 -15.59 -10.13
C ALA A 55 4.47 -14.43 -10.81
N CYS A 56 5.02 -13.22 -10.73
CA CYS A 56 4.44 -12.04 -11.38
C CYS A 56 5.31 -11.57 -12.54
N LEU A 57 4.65 -10.99 -13.54
CA LEU A 57 5.31 -10.18 -14.55
C LEU A 57 5.39 -8.74 -14.05
N PHE A 58 6.62 -8.25 -13.86
CA PHE A 58 6.89 -6.87 -13.50
C PHE A 58 7.27 -6.09 -14.75
N GLU A 59 6.46 -5.11 -15.13
CA GLU A 59 6.80 -4.18 -16.21
C GLU A 59 7.95 -3.28 -15.73
N THR A 60 9.04 -3.25 -16.49
CA THR A 60 10.12 -2.27 -16.30
C THR A 60 10.21 -1.38 -17.53
N GLU A 61 10.93 -0.26 -17.44
CA GLU A 61 11.14 0.63 -18.60
C GLU A 61 11.79 -0.06 -19.80
N LEU A 62 12.46 -1.20 -19.59
CA LEU A 62 13.26 -1.89 -20.61
C LEU A 62 12.64 -3.21 -21.08
N SER A 63 11.95 -3.94 -20.20
CA SER A 63 11.32 -5.23 -20.51
C SER A 63 10.46 -5.74 -19.35
N ASP A 64 9.55 -6.66 -19.64
CA ASP A 64 8.85 -7.43 -18.61
C ASP A 64 9.82 -8.43 -17.97
N VAL A 65 9.82 -8.49 -16.64
CA VAL A 65 10.62 -9.43 -15.85
C VAL A 65 9.68 -10.33 -15.08
N GLU A 66 9.73 -11.63 -15.35
CA GLU A 66 9.06 -12.63 -14.52
C GLU A 66 9.87 -12.88 -13.25
N ALA A 67 9.24 -12.71 -12.09
CA ALA A 67 9.87 -12.98 -10.81
C ALA A 67 8.87 -13.58 -9.83
N ASN A 68 9.33 -14.56 -9.04
CA ASN A 68 8.59 -14.94 -7.85
C ASN A 68 8.71 -13.81 -6.85
N ALA A 69 7.59 -13.37 -6.28
CA ALA A 69 7.55 -12.30 -5.30
C ALA A 69 6.65 -12.67 -4.15
N SER A 70 6.92 -12.13 -2.97
CA SER A 70 6.01 -12.13 -1.83
C SER A 70 6.09 -10.75 -1.15
N ALA A 71 5.07 -10.38 -0.40
CA ALA A 71 5.09 -9.08 0.25
C ALA A 71 4.31 -9.03 1.57
N LEU A 72 4.62 -7.99 2.33
CA LEU A 72 3.87 -7.56 3.49
C LEU A 72 3.43 -6.12 3.24
N LEU A 73 2.14 -5.90 3.30
CA LEU A 73 1.58 -4.56 3.33
C LEU A 73 1.21 -4.21 4.77
N VAL A 74 1.60 -3.03 5.24
CA VAL A 74 1.17 -2.46 6.51
C VAL A 74 0.47 -1.13 6.21
N GLY A 75 -0.84 -1.07 6.43
CA GLY A 75 -1.66 0.10 6.17
C GLY A 75 -2.13 0.79 7.44
N PHE A 76 -2.29 2.10 7.36
CA PHE A 76 -2.78 2.98 8.42
C PHE A 76 -3.85 3.89 7.83
N GLY A 77 -5.02 3.98 8.46
CA GLY A 77 -6.16 4.75 7.94
C GLY A 77 -6.69 5.73 8.96
N THR A 78 -7.22 6.86 8.50
CA THR A 78 -8.00 7.80 9.34
C THR A 78 -9.42 7.29 9.66
N PHE A 79 -9.75 6.07 9.25
CA PHE A 79 -11.03 5.39 9.45
C PHE A 79 -10.82 3.94 9.93
N GLY A 80 -11.87 3.33 10.49
CA GLY A 80 -11.89 1.90 10.87
C GLY A 80 -12.34 0.95 9.75
N GLY A 81 -11.82 -0.28 9.79
CA GLY A 81 -12.18 -1.36 8.88
C GLY A 81 -11.21 -1.52 7.71
N LEU A 82 -9.92 -1.22 7.91
CA LEU A 82 -8.93 -1.22 6.82
C LEU A 82 -8.83 -2.58 6.11
N CYS A 83 -8.97 -3.69 6.85
CA CYS A 83 -9.01 -5.02 6.25
C CYS A 83 -10.21 -5.25 5.33
N ASP A 84 -11.38 -4.69 5.65
CA ASP A 84 -12.55 -4.85 4.80
C ASP A 84 -12.43 -4.02 3.52
N VAL A 85 -11.75 -2.87 3.59
CA VAL A 85 -11.38 -2.07 2.42
C VAL A 85 -10.41 -2.83 1.52
N ALA A 86 -9.41 -3.49 2.11
CA ALA A 86 -8.44 -4.29 1.35
C ALA A 86 -9.06 -5.52 0.64
N ARG A 87 -10.29 -5.93 0.99
CA ARG A 87 -11.04 -6.98 0.27
C ARG A 87 -11.88 -6.45 -0.89
N GLN A 88 -12.12 -5.14 -0.95
CA GLN A 88 -13.05 -4.55 -1.90
C GLN A 88 -12.34 -4.16 -3.19
N THR A 89 -12.99 -4.45 -4.31
CA THR A 89 -12.51 -4.12 -5.67
C THR A 89 -13.13 -2.83 -6.21
N GLN A 90 -13.78 -2.01 -5.36
CA GLN A 90 -14.51 -0.81 -5.77
C GLN A 90 -13.90 0.45 -5.14
N ALA A 91 -13.85 1.54 -5.91
CA ALA A 91 -13.33 2.85 -5.49
C ALA A 91 -13.99 3.40 -4.19
N CYS A 92 -15.25 3.03 -3.91
CA CYS A 92 -15.95 3.44 -2.69
C CYS A 92 -15.59 2.62 -1.44
N GLY A 93 -14.75 1.59 -1.56
CA GLY A 93 -14.18 0.90 -0.39
C GLY A 93 -13.36 1.83 0.48
N GLY A 94 -12.72 2.86 -0.11
CA GLY A 94 -11.80 3.76 0.57
C GLY A 94 -12.38 4.66 1.67
N LYS A 95 -13.70 4.61 1.93
CA LYS A 95 -14.46 5.54 2.78
C LYS A 95 -14.39 6.99 2.25
N ALA A 96 -15.40 7.82 2.54
CA ALA A 96 -15.39 9.22 2.13
C ALA A 96 -14.51 10.06 3.07
N ASN A 97 -13.77 11.04 2.53
CA ASN A 97 -12.86 11.92 3.29
C ASN A 97 -11.80 11.14 4.09
N ALA A 98 -11.33 10.03 3.54
CA ALA A 98 -10.38 9.16 4.19
C ALA A 98 -8.97 9.39 3.67
N THR A 99 -7.99 9.17 4.53
CA THR A 99 -6.58 9.14 4.15
C THR A 99 -6.00 7.82 4.61
N THR A 100 -5.28 7.14 3.73
CA THR A 100 -4.47 5.96 4.07
C THR A 100 -3.00 6.25 3.82
N VAL A 101 -2.16 5.65 4.65
CA VAL A 101 -0.73 5.51 4.41
C VAL A 101 -0.40 4.04 4.46
N SER A 102 0.08 3.51 3.35
CA SER A 102 0.36 2.09 3.17
C SER A 102 1.85 1.90 2.92
N VAL A 103 2.50 1.04 3.69
CA VAL A 103 3.90 0.68 3.50
C VAL A 103 3.98 -0.74 2.98
N LEU A 104 4.56 -0.92 1.80
CA LEU A 104 4.77 -2.21 1.17
C LEU A 104 6.22 -2.63 1.35
N VAL A 105 6.44 -3.82 1.90
CA VAL A 105 7.75 -4.51 1.90
C VAL A 105 7.62 -5.71 0.96
N LEU A 106 8.36 -5.67 -0.15
CA LEU A 106 8.37 -6.69 -1.18
C LEU A 106 9.70 -7.43 -1.17
N ARG A 107 9.64 -8.76 -1.29
CA ARG A 107 10.77 -9.63 -1.58
C ARG A 107 10.51 -10.26 -2.94
N ALA A 108 11.52 -10.32 -3.79
CA ALA A 108 11.42 -10.99 -5.06
C ALA A 108 12.71 -11.72 -5.44
N ASN A 109 12.56 -12.66 -6.37
CA ASN A 109 13.67 -13.37 -7.00
C ASN A 109 13.48 -13.39 -8.53
N VAL A 110 14.32 -12.63 -9.23
CA VAL A 110 14.24 -12.44 -10.69
C VAL A 110 14.93 -13.54 -11.49
N LEU A 111 15.55 -14.52 -10.82
CA LEU A 111 16.17 -15.70 -11.45
C LEU A 111 15.32 -16.97 -11.27
N GLY A 112 14.04 -16.82 -10.92
CA GLY A 112 13.08 -17.92 -10.77
C GLY A 112 13.24 -18.74 -9.49
N GLY A 113 14.11 -18.32 -8.55
CA GLY A 113 14.16 -18.91 -7.22
C GLY A 113 12.98 -18.47 -6.34
N ALA A 114 12.84 -19.04 -5.15
CA ALA A 114 11.85 -18.55 -4.18
C ALA A 114 12.20 -17.13 -3.71
N ALA A 115 11.18 -16.29 -3.52
CA ALA A 115 11.34 -14.95 -2.94
C ALA A 115 11.56 -15.04 -1.43
N GLY A 116 10.85 -15.97 -0.78
CA GLY A 116 10.79 -16.09 0.67
C GLY A 116 9.89 -15.02 1.29
N ALA A 117 9.37 -15.29 2.50
CA ALA A 117 8.47 -14.38 3.21
C ALA A 117 9.22 -13.16 3.77
N VAL A 118 8.53 -12.03 3.97
CA VAL A 118 9.07 -10.90 4.76
C VAL A 118 9.36 -11.37 6.19
N GLU A 119 10.51 -10.98 6.74
CA GLU A 119 10.97 -11.35 8.08
C GLU A 119 11.05 -10.10 8.98
N PRO A 120 11.22 -10.24 10.31
CA PRO A 120 11.56 -9.10 11.15
C PRO A 120 12.88 -8.44 10.71
N GLY A 121 12.93 -7.12 10.71
CA GLY A 121 14.07 -6.35 10.23
C GLY A 121 13.72 -4.89 9.92
N THR A 122 14.73 -4.10 9.54
CA THR A 122 14.55 -2.71 9.08
C THR A 122 14.67 -2.64 7.58
N TYR A 123 13.66 -2.07 6.94
CA TYR A 123 13.55 -1.93 5.50
C TYR A 123 13.57 -0.43 5.14
N PRO A 124 14.61 0.06 4.45
CA PRO A 124 14.67 1.45 4.01
C PRO A 124 13.62 1.71 2.93
N ILE A 125 12.90 2.81 3.06
CA ILE A 125 11.97 3.29 2.04
C ILE A 125 12.78 4.08 1.02
N SER A 126 12.73 3.65 -0.23
CA SER A 126 13.48 4.28 -1.32
C SER A 126 12.65 4.34 -2.59
N ARG A 127 12.97 5.33 -3.43
CA ARG A 127 12.48 5.42 -4.82
C ARG A 127 13.46 4.82 -5.81
N GLU A 128 14.65 4.47 -5.35
CA GLU A 128 15.66 3.88 -6.22
C GLU A 128 15.22 2.50 -6.66
N THR A 129 15.43 2.20 -7.94
CA THR A 129 15.19 0.88 -8.50
C THR A 129 16.02 -0.15 -7.71
N PRO A 130 15.38 -1.15 -7.08
CA PRO A 130 16.12 -2.16 -6.32
C PRO A 130 17.03 -2.96 -7.26
N VAL A 131 18.27 -3.17 -6.82
CA VAL A 131 19.25 -3.96 -7.57
C VAL A 131 19.28 -5.38 -7.00
N PRO A 132 19.01 -6.43 -7.80
CA PRO A 132 19.12 -7.81 -7.35
C PRO A 132 20.55 -8.18 -6.95
N ASP A 133 20.70 -9.05 -5.95
CA ASP A 133 21.99 -9.66 -5.60
C ASP A 133 22.45 -10.70 -6.65
N ALA A 134 23.62 -11.30 -6.43
CA ALA A 134 24.17 -12.32 -7.33
C ALA A 134 23.31 -13.58 -7.44
N GLN A 135 22.35 -13.78 -6.53
CA GLN A 135 21.38 -14.88 -6.53
C GLN A 135 20.01 -14.44 -7.05
N GLY A 136 19.91 -13.22 -7.59
CA GLY A 136 18.68 -12.66 -8.15
C GLY A 136 17.69 -12.18 -7.11
N ARG A 137 18.06 -12.14 -5.82
CA ARG A 137 17.16 -11.73 -4.74
C ARG A 137 17.19 -10.21 -4.59
N LEU A 138 16.02 -9.63 -4.40
CA LEU A 138 15.88 -8.23 -4.05
C LEU A 138 14.87 -8.08 -2.91
N THR A 139 15.07 -7.03 -2.13
CA THR A 139 14.12 -6.58 -1.13
C THR A 139 13.93 -5.09 -1.32
N PHE A 140 12.68 -4.67 -1.35
CA PHE A 140 12.29 -3.31 -1.61
C PHE A 140 11.20 -2.90 -0.64
N ALA A 141 11.28 -1.67 -0.14
CA ALA A 141 10.18 -1.08 0.62
C ALA A 141 9.81 0.29 0.04
N THR A 142 8.51 0.53 -0.06
CA THR A 142 7.95 1.80 -0.49
C THR A 142 6.74 2.15 0.36
N ALA A 143 6.28 3.39 0.25
CA ALA A 143 5.03 3.82 0.86
C ALA A 143 4.13 4.48 -0.19
N LEU A 144 2.84 4.40 0.04
CA LEU A 144 1.80 5.02 -0.76
C LEU A 144 0.89 5.83 0.15
N VAL A 145 0.43 6.96 -0.35
CA VAL A 145 -0.62 7.77 0.26
C VAL A 145 -1.82 7.72 -0.67
N SER A 146 -2.98 7.38 -0.13
CA SER A 146 -4.26 7.55 -0.83
C SER A 146 -5.15 8.48 -0.01
N ARG A 147 -5.92 9.33 -0.69
CA ARG A 147 -6.89 10.21 -0.05
C ARG A 147 -8.13 10.35 -0.89
N THR A 148 -9.27 10.08 -0.30
CA THR A 148 -10.56 10.26 -0.95
C THR A 148 -11.23 11.56 -0.53
N ASP A 149 -12.03 12.14 -1.42
CA ASP A 149 -12.95 13.23 -1.08
C ASP A 149 -14.32 12.72 -0.59
N ALA A 150 -15.27 13.64 -0.42
CA ALA A 150 -16.64 13.31 0.00
C ALA A 150 -17.42 12.44 -1.01
N THR A 151 -16.96 12.37 -2.26
CA THR A 151 -17.54 11.55 -3.34
C THR A 151 -16.77 10.24 -3.56
N CYS A 152 -15.79 9.94 -2.70
CA CYS A 152 -14.86 8.83 -2.83
C CYS A 152 -13.95 8.92 -4.07
N ALA A 153 -13.75 10.12 -4.63
CA ALA A 153 -12.76 10.34 -5.68
C ALA A 153 -11.37 10.44 -5.05
N ASP A 154 -10.36 9.82 -5.67
CA ASP A 154 -8.98 9.99 -5.23
C ASP A 154 -8.51 11.44 -5.48
N THR A 155 -7.88 12.00 -4.45
CA THR A 155 -7.40 13.38 -4.34
C THR A 155 -5.98 13.43 -3.77
N SER A 156 -5.33 12.28 -3.60
CA SER A 156 -3.94 12.18 -3.12
C SER A 156 -2.96 12.92 -4.05
N GLY A 157 -3.23 12.96 -5.35
CA GLY A 157 -2.31 13.53 -6.33
C GLY A 157 -0.97 12.77 -6.34
N ALA A 158 0.08 13.36 -6.93
CA ALA A 158 1.39 12.71 -7.05
C ALA A 158 2.24 12.85 -5.76
N VAL A 159 1.69 12.46 -4.60
CA VAL A 159 2.45 12.42 -3.35
C VAL A 159 3.18 11.09 -3.24
N GLU A 160 4.51 11.18 -3.21
CA GLU A 160 5.40 10.02 -3.29
C GLU A 160 6.35 10.04 -2.09
N PRO A 161 6.79 8.86 -1.61
CA PRO A 161 7.76 8.79 -0.52
C PRO A 161 9.13 9.30 -1.00
N THR A 162 9.79 10.13 -0.20
CA THR A 162 11.14 10.64 -0.46
C THR A 162 12.21 9.91 0.35
N GLY A 163 11.82 9.19 1.39
CA GLY A 163 12.73 8.41 2.21
C GLY A 163 12.10 7.91 3.50
N GLY A 164 12.95 7.32 4.34
CA GLY A 164 12.55 6.78 5.64
C GLY A 164 12.81 5.28 5.76
N SER A 165 12.10 4.63 6.68
CA SER A 165 12.16 3.19 6.88
C SER A 165 10.91 2.66 7.59
N ILE A 166 10.70 1.36 7.43
CA ILE A 166 9.84 0.56 8.31
C ILE A 166 10.68 -0.49 9.01
N THR A 167 10.65 -0.49 10.33
CA THR A 167 11.20 -1.55 11.18
C THR A 167 10.06 -2.46 11.60
N ILE A 168 10.22 -3.75 11.37
CA ILE A 168 9.31 -4.81 11.79
C ILE A 168 10.01 -5.59 12.90
N ASP A 169 9.51 -5.47 14.12
CA ASP A 169 10.07 -6.15 15.29
C ASP A 169 9.51 -7.57 15.46
N ARG A 170 8.24 -7.76 15.09
CA ARG A 170 7.54 -9.04 15.25
C ARG A 170 6.56 -9.27 14.11
N LEU A 171 6.57 -10.51 13.59
CA LEU A 171 5.57 -11.04 12.67
C LEU A 171 4.97 -12.31 13.26
N SER A 172 3.76 -12.21 13.81
CA SER A 172 3.05 -13.34 14.41
C SER A 172 1.55 -13.25 14.08
N GLU A 173 0.68 -13.20 15.08
CA GLU A 173 -0.73 -12.82 14.92
C GLU A 173 -0.89 -11.31 14.68
N ARG A 174 0.10 -10.55 15.13
CA ARG A 174 0.19 -9.10 14.95
C ARG A 174 1.55 -8.72 14.36
N VAL A 175 1.58 -7.56 13.71
CA VAL A 175 2.77 -6.91 13.20
C VAL A 175 3.07 -5.71 14.08
N THR A 176 4.21 -5.75 14.77
CA THR A 176 4.67 -4.64 15.60
C THR A 176 5.95 -4.06 15.04
N GLY A 177 6.14 -2.76 15.22
CA GLY A 177 7.31 -2.10 14.67
C GLY A 177 7.29 -0.59 14.83
N ASN A 178 8.12 0.07 14.04
CA ASN A 178 8.17 1.52 13.92
C ASN A 178 8.25 1.91 12.45
N ALA A 179 7.47 2.89 12.03
CA ALA A 179 7.57 3.47 10.70
C ALA A 179 8.06 4.91 10.80
N SER A 180 8.80 5.35 9.80
CA SER A 180 9.20 6.73 9.60
C SER A 180 9.26 6.96 8.10
N VAL A 181 8.39 7.80 7.55
CA VAL A 181 8.28 8.05 6.11
C VAL A 181 8.24 9.55 5.89
N THR A 182 8.95 10.04 4.88
CA THR A 182 8.85 11.42 4.40
C THR A 182 8.30 11.43 2.98
N PHE A 183 7.60 12.49 2.60
CA PHE A 183 6.91 12.60 1.32
C PHE A 183 7.33 13.83 0.51
N THR A 184 7.01 13.86 -0.79
CA THR A 184 7.35 14.95 -1.73
C THR A 184 6.65 16.26 -1.41
N ASP A 185 5.52 16.24 -0.70
CA ASP A 185 4.78 17.41 -0.24
C ASP A 185 5.37 18.04 1.04
N GLY A 186 6.48 17.50 1.55
CA GLY A 186 7.09 17.89 2.82
C GLY A 186 6.41 17.28 4.05
N GLY A 187 5.37 16.46 3.85
CA GLY A 187 4.74 15.65 4.87
C GLY A 187 5.67 14.55 5.39
N SER A 188 5.32 14.02 6.56
CA SER A 188 5.99 12.87 7.14
C SER A 188 5.08 12.15 8.11
N VAL A 189 5.28 10.84 8.28
CA VAL A 189 4.59 10.02 9.26
C VAL A 189 5.63 9.23 10.03
N SER A 190 5.57 9.25 11.36
CA SER A 190 6.55 8.57 12.20
C SER A 190 5.94 8.06 13.50
N GLY A 191 6.46 6.95 13.99
CA GLY A 191 6.10 6.38 15.30
C GLY A 191 5.91 4.88 15.29
N PRO A 192 5.66 4.31 16.48
CA PRO A 192 5.46 2.88 16.65
C PRO A 192 4.06 2.48 16.16
N PHE A 193 3.96 1.22 15.72
CA PHE A 193 2.70 0.59 15.36
C PHE A 193 2.60 -0.82 15.93
N ASP A 194 1.36 -1.24 16.17
CA ASP A 194 0.98 -2.59 16.56
C ASP A 194 -0.37 -2.89 15.91
N VAL A 195 -0.36 -3.63 14.79
CA VAL A 195 -1.54 -3.86 13.96
C VAL A 195 -1.83 -5.35 13.79
N PRO A 196 -3.10 -5.76 13.72
CA PRO A 196 -3.46 -7.15 13.43
C PRO A 196 -3.18 -7.50 11.96
N PHE A 197 -2.96 -8.79 11.69
CA PHE A 197 -3.11 -9.30 10.33
C PHE A 197 -4.59 -9.33 9.92
N CYS A 198 -4.88 -9.02 8.67
CA CYS A 198 -6.18 -9.31 8.09
C CYS A 198 -6.43 -10.83 8.08
N ALA A 199 -7.68 -11.22 8.31
CA ALA A 199 -8.08 -12.63 8.38
C ALA A 199 -8.10 -13.35 7.00
N PHE A 200 -7.56 -12.71 5.97
CA PHE A 200 -7.42 -13.24 4.62
C PHE A 200 -6.03 -12.93 4.08
N SER A 201 -5.63 -13.69 3.07
CA SER A 201 -4.43 -13.45 2.27
C SER A 201 -4.81 -13.48 0.81
N THR A 202 -4.02 -12.82 -0.03
CA THR A 202 -4.10 -12.89 -1.48
C THR A 202 -2.70 -13.07 -2.04
N ASP A 203 -2.57 -13.59 -3.26
CA ASP A 203 -1.26 -13.61 -3.92
C ASP A 203 -0.78 -12.18 -4.23
N VAL A 204 0.54 -12.01 -4.29
CA VAL A 204 1.15 -10.70 -4.52
C VAL A 204 0.79 -10.12 -5.88
N CYS A 205 0.55 -10.93 -6.92
CA CYS A 205 0.20 -10.40 -8.23
C CYS A 205 -1.21 -9.81 -8.22
N THR A 206 -2.18 -10.49 -7.60
CA THR A 206 -3.55 -9.98 -7.40
C THR A 206 -3.57 -8.78 -6.46
N GLY A 207 -2.81 -8.85 -5.37
CA GLY A 207 -2.72 -7.77 -4.38
C GLY A 207 -2.12 -6.48 -4.94
N LEU A 208 -1.23 -6.61 -5.93
CA LEU A 208 -0.65 -5.48 -6.67
C LEU A 208 -1.39 -5.15 -7.99
N GLY A 209 -2.26 -6.03 -8.49
CA GLY A 209 -2.66 -6.06 -9.91
C GLY A 209 -4.15 -5.91 -10.25
N ALA A 210 -5.06 -5.71 -9.28
CA ALA A 210 -6.48 -5.47 -9.56
C ALA A 210 -6.84 -3.96 -9.70
N GLY A 211 -6.17 -3.24 -10.60
CA GLY A 211 -6.48 -1.82 -10.88
C GLY A 211 -5.46 -1.00 -11.67
N CYS A 212 -4.33 -1.56 -12.09
CA CYS A 212 -3.25 -0.76 -12.68
C CYS A 212 -3.44 -0.61 -14.19
N GLY A 213 -3.88 0.57 -14.62
CA GLY A 213 -4.01 0.94 -16.03
C GLY A 213 -3.26 2.24 -16.30
N ALA A 214 -2.04 2.10 -16.84
CA ALA A 214 -1.13 3.13 -17.39
C ALA A 214 -0.10 3.76 -16.43
N ALA A 215 1.16 3.34 -16.63
CA ALA A 215 2.42 4.04 -16.40
C ALA A 215 2.54 4.90 -15.12
N ASN A 216 3.18 4.31 -14.10
CA ASN A 216 3.69 4.92 -12.84
C ASN A 216 2.90 4.66 -11.54
N GLU A 217 2.05 3.63 -11.47
CA GLU A 217 1.33 3.31 -10.23
C GLU A 217 1.67 1.92 -9.69
N ILE A 218 2.14 1.87 -8.43
CA ILE A 218 2.12 0.64 -7.62
C ILE A 218 0.81 0.68 -6.84
N CYS A 219 -0.16 -0.13 -7.28
CA CYS A 219 -1.49 -0.20 -6.69
C CYS A 219 -1.48 -1.05 -5.42
N VAL A 220 -1.80 -0.44 -4.28
CA VAL A 220 -2.27 -1.12 -3.06
C VAL A 220 -3.29 -0.15 -2.44
N PRO A 221 -4.51 -0.58 -2.02
CA PRO A 221 -5.70 0.27 -1.89
C PRO A 221 -5.53 1.70 -1.32
#